data_AF-A0A3C0IB85-F1
#
_entry.id   AF-A0A3C0IB85-F1
#
_cell.length_a   1.000
_cell.length_b   1.000
_cell.length_c   1.000
_cell.angle_alpha   90.00
_cell.angle_beta   90.00
_cell.angle_gamma   90.00
#
_symmetry.space_group_name_H-M   'P 1'
#
loop_
_entity.id
_entity.type
_entity.pdbx_description
1 polymer ?
#
loop_
_entity_poly.entity_id
_entity_poly.type
_entity_poly.pdbx_seq_one_letter_code
_entity_poly.pdbx_strand_id
1 'polypeptide(L)'
;MQPSKNTPKRIRSRLLSAFMLMIGLAVLAAGAGYLYLYQNNTYQSLQNLSKELQFKLFDLREQERGFLLVDAKNPHSLADGESIYLDKFQKGQLLIKDLFTQLKRNVSAKELGIEDNVQQAEQVFNQYVLHFNLLSDKIIQRGFKDEGLEGQMRQVAHQLENIKGIDRVQLLYLRRYEKDFFIRKDKEYVDKVYAVLNQLKLAYRGNPNTLNAIQEYERKFERIVSLETEIGLTESEGLKGKLQKSLQAIEQEFG
;
A
#
# COMPACT_ATOMS: atom_id res chain seq x y z
N MET A 1 -25.64 70.38 68.70
CA MET A 1 -26.60 70.03 67.63
C MET A 1 -26.20 68.71 67.00
N GLN A 2 -27.18 67.85 66.77
CA GLN A 2 -27.15 66.44 66.37
C GLN A 2 -26.55 66.16 64.97
N PRO A 3 -26.25 64.88 64.62
CA PRO A 3 -25.07 64.46 63.89
C PRO A 3 -25.31 64.15 62.39
N SER A 4 -24.29 64.34 61.54
CA SER A 4 -24.26 63.82 60.16
C SER A 4 -23.94 62.32 60.16
N LYS A 5 -24.94 61.50 60.47
CA LYS A 5 -24.91 60.05 60.25
C LYS A 5 -25.22 59.76 58.78
N ASN A 6 -24.21 59.63 57.90
CA ASN A 6 -24.37 58.90 56.62
C ASN A 6 -23.07 58.55 55.85
N THR A 7 -21.91 58.51 56.50
CA THR A 7 -20.62 58.18 55.84
C THR A 7 -20.27 56.68 55.67
N PRO A 8 -20.74 55.71 56.48
CA PRO A 8 -20.30 54.31 56.33
C PRO A 8 -21.01 53.55 55.18
N LYS A 9 -22.24 53.96 54.80
CA LYS A 9 -23.01 53.29 53.73
C LYS A 9 -22.43 53.54 52.32
N ARG A 10 -21.95 54.76 52.04
CA ARG A 10 -21.34 55.12 50.75
C ARG A 10 -20.03 54.37 50.48
N ILE A 11 -19.17 54.24 51.49
CA ILE A 11 -17.88 53.53 51.36
C ILE A 11 -18.13 52.03 51.14
N ARG A 12 -19.04 51.42 51.91
CA ARG A 12 -19.45 50.03 51.71
C ARG A 12 -20.02 49.77 50.33
N SER A 13 -20.88 50.66 49.81
CA SER A 13 -21.45 50.50 48.47
C SER A 13 -20.39 50.54 47.36
N ARG A 14 -19.37 51.39 47.51
CA ARG A 14 -18.25 51.50 46.55
C ARG A 14 -17.34 50.27 46.57
N LEU A 15 -17.04 49.76 47.77
CA LEU A 15 -16.29 48.51 47.95
C LEU A 15 -17.03 47.31 47.37
N LEU A 16 -18.34 47.20 47.63
CA LEU A 16 -19.19 46.15 47.05
C LEU A 16 -19.22 46.23 45.52
N SER A 17 -19.37 47.41 44.94
CA SER A 17 -19.34 47.56 43.47
C SER A 17 -17.97 47.20 42.88
N ALA A 18 -16.86 47.58 43.54
CA ALA A 18 -15.52 47.22 43.07
C ALA A 18 -15.28 45.70 43.15
N PHE A 19 -15.78 45.06 44.22
CA PHE A 19 -15.69 43.60 44.39
C PHE A 19 -16.52 42.85 43.35
N MET A 20 -17.74 43.29 43.06
CA MET A 20 -18.58 42.71 42.00
C MET A 20 -17.96 42.87 40.61
N LEU A 21 -17.29 44.00 40.36
CA LEU A 21 -16.59 44.24 39.10
C LEU A 21 -15.37 43.32 38.95
N MET A 22 -14.61 43.10 40.02
CA MET A 22 -13.51 42.13 40.05
C MET A 22 -14.00 40.70 39.80
N ILE A 23 -15.10 40.29 40.43
CA ILE A 23 -15.71 38.97 40.21
C ILE A 23 -16.17 38.83 38.76
N GLY A 24 -16.81 39.86 38.20
CA GLY A 24 -17.25 39.86 36.80
C GLY A 24 -16.09 39.69 35.82
N LEU A 25 -14.97 40.38 36.05
CA LEU A 25 -13.75 40.23 35.24
C LEU A 25 -13.12 38.84 35.39
N ALA A 26 -13.12 38.27 36.60
CA ALA A 26 -12.61 36.92 36.83
C ALA A 26 -13.45 35.85 36.12
N VAL A 27 -14.78 36.00 36.12
CA VAL A 27 -15.69 35.09 35.38
C VAL A 27 -15.51 35.22 33.88
N LEU A 28 -15.33 36.45 33.36
CA LEU A 28 -15.03 36.67 31.93
C LEU A 28 -13.68 36.06 31.53
N ALA A 29 -12.64 36.24 32.34
CA ALA A 29 -11.33 35.64 32.10
C ALA A 29 -11.36 34.11 32.19
N ALA A 30 -12.09 33.55 33.16
CA ALA A 30 -12.31 32.11 33.27
C ALA A 30 -13.12 31.56 32.09
N GLY A 31 -14.13 32.29 31.62
CA GLY A 31 -14.91 31.95 30.43
C GLY A 31 -14.07 32.00 29.15
N ALA A 32 -13.28 33.05 28.95
CA ALA A 32 -12.35 33.16 27.83
C ALA A 32 -11.25 32.08 27.90
N GLY A 33 -10.72 31.80 29.10
CA GLY A 33 -9.77 30.72 29.33
C GLY A 33 -10.38 29.35 29.06
N TYR A 34 -11.62 29.12 29.46
CA TYR A 34 -12.37 27.90 29.16
C TYR A 34 -12.59 27.74 27.65
N LEU A 35 -13.00 28.80 26.95
CA LEU A 35 -13.15 28.78 25.48
C LEU A 35 -11.83 28.54 24.75
N TYR A 36 -10.74 29.17 25.21
CA TYR A 36 -9.40 28.97 24.67
C TYR A 36 -8.90 27.54 24.91
N LEU A 37 -9.05 27.00 26.13
CA LEU A 37 -8.69 25.62 26.46
C LEU A 37 -9.54 24.61 25.68
N TYR A 38 -10.83 24.90 25.50
CA TYR A 38 -11.74 24.09 24.68
C TYR A 38 -11.28 24.07 23.21
N GLN A 39 -10.99 25.22 22.60
CA GLN A 39 -10.42 25.28 21.25
C GLN A 39 -9.09 24.52 21.17
N ASN A 40 -8.16 24.79 22.07
CA ASN A 40 -6.83 24.16 22.07
C ASN A 40 -6.91 22.62 22.16
N ASN A 41 -7.76 22.08 23.04
CA ASN A 41 -7.92 20.62 23.17
C ASN A 41 -8.51 19.96 21.92
N THR A 42 -9.41 20.64 21.21
CA THR A 42 -10.04 20.12 19.98
C THR A 42 -9.03 20.10 18.82
N TYR A 43 -8.18 21.13 18.69
CA TYR A 43 -7.09 21.14 17.69
C TYR A 43 -6.01 20.08 17.98
N GLN A 44 -5.71 19.81 19.26
CA GLN A 44 -4.78 18.76 19.65
C GLN A 44 -5.26 17.36 19.23
N SER A 45 -6.57 17.09 19.32
CA SER A 45 -7.14 15.80 18.88
C SER A 45 -6.93 15.56 17.38
N LEU A 46 -7.15 16.58 16.55
CA LEU A 46 -6.94 16.53 15.11
C LEU A 46 -5.46 16.31 14.77
N GLN A 47 -4.56 17.03 15.45
CA GLN A 47 -3.11 16.86 15.26
C GLN A 47 -2.64 15.45 15.64
N ASN A 48 -3.16 14.89 16.73
CA ASN A 48 -2.78 13.55 17.18
C ASN A 48 -3.25 12.48 16.19
N LEU A 49 -4.49 12.57 15.71
CA LEU A 49 -5.02 11.66 14.68
C LEU A 49 -4.22 11.75 13.38
N SER A 50 -3.84 12.96 12.96
CA SER A 50 -3.01 13.18 11.78
C SER A 50 -1.61 12.56 11.93
N LYS A 51 -0.95 12.75 13.07
CA LYS A 51 0.36 12.13 13.37
C LYS A 51 0.27 10.61 13.43
N GLU A 52 -0.77 10.08 14.05
CA GLU A 52 -0.99 8.64 14.12
C GLU A 52 -1.23 8.05 12.74
N LEU A 53 -2.00 8.73 11.88
CA LEU A 53 -2.20 8.34 10.49
C LEU A 53 -0.88 8.30 9.71
N GLN A 54 -0.06 9.35 9.81
CA GLN A 54 1.27 9.39 9.17
C GLN A 54 2.17 8.25 9.64
N PHE A 55 2.22 8.00 10.95
CA PHE A 55 2.99 6.89 11.52
C PHE A 55 2.49 5.53 11.01
N LYS A 56 1.17 5.32 10.97
CA LYS A 56 0.60 4.06 10.45
C LYS A 56 0.80 3.87 8.95
N LEU A 57 0.77 4.94 8.16
CA LEU A 57 1.11 4.87 6.73
C LEU A 57 2.58 4.46 6.53
N PHE A 58 3.50 4.97 7.35
CA PHE A 58 4.90 4.56 7.34
C PHE A 58 5.04 3.07 7.70
N ASP A 59 4.43 2.62 8.80
CA ASP A 59 4.44 1.22 9.23
C ASP A 59 3.89 0.31 8.12
N LEU A 60 2.80 0.73 7.47
CA LEU A 60 2.16 -0.03 6.39
C LEU A 60 3.08 -0.19 5.18
N ARG A 61 3.78 0.90 4.79
CA ARG A 61 4.79 0.87 3.72
C ARG A 61 5.97 -0.02 4.07
N GLU A 62 6.37 -0.10 5.34
CA GLU A 62 7.37 -1.06 5.78
C GLU A 62 6.92 -2.50 5.51
N GLN A 63 5.64 -2.82 5.80
CA GLN A 63 5.11 -4.17 5.55
C GLN A 63 5.04 -4.49 4.06
N GLU A 64 4.63 -3.55 3.21
CA GLU A 64 4.69 -3.69 1.75
C GLU A 64 6.11 -4.07 1.31
N ARG A 65 7.12 -3.30 1.75
CA ARG A 65 8.51 -3.55 1.35
C ARG A 65 9.02 -4.88 1.88
N GLY A 66 8.62 -5.26 3.10
CA GLY A 66 8.90 -6.55 3.67
C GLY A 66 8.42 -7.68 2.77
N PHE A 67 7.17 -7.63 2.32
CA PHE A 67 6.65 -8.61 1.37
C PHE A 67 7.43 -8.62 0.05
N LEU A 68 7.61 -7.46 -0.59
CA LEU A 68 8.23 -7.37 -1.91
C LEU A 68 9.71 -7.78 -1.94
N LEU A 69 10.44 -7.59 -0.83
CA LEU A 69 11.87 -7.87 -0.76
C LEU A 69 12.18 -9.23 -0.16
N VAL A 70 11.34 -9.73 0.75
CA VAL A 70 11.58 -10.95 1.53
C VAL A 70 10.67 -12.07 1.04
N ASP A 71 9.36 -11.97 1.27
CA ASP A 71 8.43 -13.07 1.03
C ASP A 71 8.26 -13.40 -0.46
N ALA A 72 8.24 -12.37 -1.33
CA ALA A 72 8.18 -12.53 -2.78
C ALA A 72 9.35 -13.36 -3.37
N LYS A 73 10.44 -13.52 -2.61
CA LYS A 73 11.63 -14.31 -2.98
C LYS A 73 11.82 -15.53 -2.09
N ASN A 74 10.83 -15.86 -1.27
CA ASN A 74 10.84 -17.02 -0.40
C ASN A 74 9.76 -18.02 -0.84
N PRO A 75 10.16 -19.21 -1.34
CA PRO A 75 9.20 -20.22 -1.80
C PRO A 75 8.19 -20.62 -0.71
N HIS A 76 8.64 -20.84 0.53
CA HIS A 76 7.76 -21.26 1.62
C HIS A 76 6.64 -20.26 1.90
N SER A 77 6.97 -18.97 1.94
CA SER A 77 6.00 -17.89 2.16
C SER A 77 4.93 -17.82 1.06
N LEU A 78 5.27 -18.22 -0.18
CA LEU A 78 4.33 -18.23 -1.31
C LEU A 78 3.50 -19.51 -1.39
N ALA A 79 4.07 -20.65 -0.96
CA ALA A 79 3.42 -21.96 -0.98
C ALA A 79 2.30 -22.05 0.06
N ASP A 80 2.59 -21.63 1.30
CA ASP A 80 1.69 -21.82 2.43
C ASP A 80 0.69 -20.67 2.58
N GLY A 81 0.86 -19.57 1.83
CA GLY A 81 0.05 -18.36 1.94
C GLY A 81 0.26 -17.57 3.24
N GLU A 82 1.16 -18.03 4.11
CA GLU A 82 1.47 -17.44 5.42
C GLU A 82 2.52 -16.33 5.30
N SER A 83 2.13 -15.21 4.68
CA SER A 83 2.97 -14.00 4.69
C SER A 83 2.66 -13.15 5.92
N ILE A 84 3.58 -13.13 6.88
CA ILE A 84 3.51 -12.26 8.06
C ILE A 84 3.40 -10.79 7.64
N TYR A 85 4.05 -10.39 6.54
CA TYR A 85 3.98 -9.03 6.03
C TYR A 85 2.61 -8.71 5.44
N LEU A 86 2.00 -9.61 4.67
CA LEU A 86 0.63 -9.41 4.17
C LEU A 86 -0.38 -9.37 5.33
N ASP A 87 -0.24 -10.22 6.34
CA ASP A 87 -1.10 -10.19 7.53
C ASP A 87 -1.00 -8.86 8.27
N LYS A 88 0.21 -8.37 8.49
CA LYS A 88 0.44 -7.06 9.13
C LYS A 88 -0.06 -5.93 8.24
N PHE A 89 0.11 -6.02 6.92
CA PHE A 89 -0.42 -5.04 5.99
C PHE A 89 -1.95 -4.99 6.07
N GLN A 90 -2.62 -6.15 6.09
CA GLN A 90 -4.06 -6.26 6.22
C GLN A 90 -4.58 -5.66 7.54
N LYS A 91 -3.90 -5.92 8.65
CA LYS A 91 -4.27 -5.30 9.94
C LYS A 91 -4.03 -3.79 9.91
N GLY A 92 -2.91 -3.34 9.37
CA GLY A 92 -2.55 -1.93 9.24
C GLY A 92 -3.56 -1.12 8.41
N GLN A 93 -4.04 -1.66 7.29
CA GLN A 93 -5.05 -0.97 6.48
C GLN A 93 -6.39 -0.76 7.23
N LEU A 94 -6.78 -1.69 8.11
CA LEU A 94 -8.01 -1.56 8.89
C LEU A 94 -7.87 -0.45 9.94
N LEU A 95 -6.71 -0.38 10.61
CA LEU A 95 -6.41 0.71 11.56
C LEU A 95 -6.43 2.07 10.86
N ILE A 96 -5.83 2.18 9.67
CA ILE A 96 -5.82 3.43 8.91
C ILE A 96 -7.23 3.84 8.47
N LYS A 97 -8.06 2.89 8.02
CA LYS A 97 -9.48 3.16 7.68
C LYS A 97 -10.28 3.67 8.88
N ASP A 98 -10.00 3.13 10.07
CA ASP A 98 -10.60 3.63 11.30
C ASP A 98 -10.14 5.06 11.60
N LEU A 99 -8.84 5.36 11.45
CA LEU A 99 -8.31 6.73 11.61
C LEU A 99 -8.95 7.74 10.64
N PHE A 100 -9.16 7.38 9.37
CA PHE A 100 -9.92 8.22 8.44
C PHE A 100 -11.36 8.45 8.91
N THR A 101 -12.00 7.43 9.46
CA THR A 101 -13.35 7.54 10.02
C THR A 101 -13.37 8.48 11.24
N GLN A 102 -12.37 8.39 12.11
CA GLN A 102 -12.21 9.29 13.25
C GLN A 102 -11.94 10.74 12.81
N LEU A 103 -11.08 10.95 11.81
CA LEU A 103 -10.79 12.27 11.24
C LEU A 103 -12.03 12.92 10.62
N LYS A 104 -12.82 12.17 9.83
CA LYS A 104 -14.08 12.66 9.24
C LYS A 104 -15.13 13.03 10.28
N ARG A 105 -15.12 12.38 11.44
CA ARG A 105 -16.05 12.66 12.56
C ARG A 105 -15.51 13.73 13.52
N ASN A 106 -14.27 14.20 13.34
CA ASN A 106 -13.65 15.15 14.23
C ASN A 106 -14.28 16.55 14.07
N VAL A 107 -14.66 17.16 15.19
CA VAL A 107 -15.34 18.47 15.19
C VAL A 107 -14.44 19.55 14.56
N SER A 108 -13.13 19.55 14.84
CA SER A 108 -12.18 20.50 14.25
C SER A 108 -12.06 20.33 12.74
N ALA A 109 -12.15 19.11 12.21
CA ALA A 109 -12.07 18.87 10.77
C ALA A 109 -13.24 19.54 10.03
N LYS A 110 -14.43 19.47 10.63
CA LYS A 110 -15.63 20.14 10.13
C LYS A 110 -15.56 21.66 10.26
N GLU A 111 -15.08 22.17 11.40
CA GLU A 111 -14.91 23.62 11.63
C GLU A 111 -13.89 24.24 10.66
N LEU A 112 -12.84 23.51 10.30
CA LEU A 112 -11.82 23.94 9.34
C LEU A 112 -12.23 23.71 7.86
N GLY A 113 -13.33 23.01 7.61
CA GLY A 113 -13.78 22.68 6.25
C GLY A 113 -12.84 21.75 5.49
N ILE A 114 -12.10 20.87 6.18
CA ILE A 114 -11.14 19.94 5.57
C ILE A 114 -11.73 18.53 5.33
N GLU A 115 -13.05 18.37 5.46
CA GLU A 115 -13.73 17.09 5.27
C GLU A 115 -13.47 16.50 3.88
N ASP A 116 -13.48 17.35 2.84
CA ASP A 116 -13.19 16.95 1.46
C ASP A 116 -11.73 16.52 1.29
N ASN A 117 -10.77 17.21 1.92
CA ASN A 117 -9.36 16.82 1.90
C ASN A 117 -9.17 15.44 2.56
N VAL A 118 -9.79 15.20 3.72
CA VAL A 118 -9.73 13.90 4.39
C VAL A 118 -10.35 12.80 3.51
N GLN A 119 -11.46 13.10 2.82
CA GLN A 119 -12.12 12.17 1.92
C GLN A 119 -11.27 11.85 0.69
N GLN A 120 -10.62 12.85 0.09
CA GLN A 120 -9.70 12.68 -1.03
C GLN A 120 -8.48 11.84 -0.62
N ALA A 121 -7.91 12.13 0.54
CA ALA A 121 -6.75 11.42 1.05
C ALA A 121 -7.08 9.95 1.38
N GLU A 122 -8.29 9.66 1.89
CA GLU A 122 -8.81 8.29 2.06
C GLU A 122 -8.98 7.57 0.72
N GLN A 123 -9.45 8.26 -0.33
CA GLN A 123 -9.58 7.66 -1.67
C GLN A 123 -8.22 7.29 -2.25
N VAL A 124 -7.23 8.18 -2.13
CA VAL A 124 -5.84 7.92 -2.56
C VAL A 124 -5.26 6.72 -1.81
N PHE A 125 -5.47 6.65 -0.49
CA PHE A 125 -5.06 5.50 0.33
C PHE A 125 -5.72 4.19 -0.13
N ASN A 126 -7.03 4.21 -0.42
CA ASN A 126 -7.73 3.02 -0.88
C ASN A 126 -7.21 2.53 -2.25
N GLN A 127 -6.81 3.44 -3.15
CA GLN A 127 -6.17 3.08 -4.41
C GLN A 127 -4.79 2.44 -4.20
N TYR A 128 -3.99 2.98 -3.28
CA TYR A 128 -2.73 2.38 -2.87
C TYR A 128 -2.91 0.93 -2.37
N VAL A 129 -3.84 0.71 -1.44
CA VAL A 129 -4.15 -0.61 -0.90
C VAL A 129 -4.61 -1.57 -2.01
N LEU A 130 -5.47 -1.10 -2.92
CA LEU A 130 -5.94 -1.89 -4.05
C LEU A 130 -4.76 -2.31 -4.96
N HIS A 131 -3.90 -1.38 -5.33
CA HIS A 131 -2.75 -1.67 -6.19
C HIS A 131 -1.77 -2.64 -5.53
N PHE A 132 -1.52 -2.49 -4.22
CA PHE A 132 -0.66 -3.41 -3.50
C PHE A 132 -1.24 -4.82 -3.44
N ASN A 133 -2.54 -4.97 -3.10
CA ASN A 133 -3.19 -6.28 -3.04
C ASN A 133 -3.18 -6.97 -4.42
N LEU A 134 -3.47 -6.23 -5.49
CA LEU A 134 -3.36 -6.77 -6.85
C LEU A 134 -1.93 -7.19 -7.17
N LEU A 135 -0.93 -6.40 -6.79
CA LEU A 135 0.48 -6.73 -6.99
C LEU A 135 0.88 -8.00 -6.23
N SER A 136 0.53 -8.10 -4.94
CA SER A 136 0.84 -9.26 -4.11
C SER A 136 0.20 -10.53 -4.65
N ASP A 137 -1.06 -10.47 -5.07
CA ASP A 137 -1.77 -11.60 -5.63
C ASP A 137 -1.09 -12.11 -6.91
N LYS A 138 -0.65 -11.19 -7.77
CA LYS A 138 0.04 -11.56 -9.02
C LYS A 138 1.42 -12.14 -8.76
N ILE A 139 2.15 -11.61 -7.78
CA ILE A 139 3.44 -12.16 -7.34
C ILE A 139 3.28 -13.59 -6.80
N ILE A 140 2.26 -13.82 -5.96
CA ILE A 140 1.94 -15.16 -5.42
C ILE A 140 1.58 -16.13 -6.56
N GLN A 141 0.69 -15.72 -7.47
CA GLN A 141 0.32 -16.53 -8.64
C GLN A 141 1.53 -16.86 -9.54
N ARG A 142 2.44 -15.90 -9.71
CA ARG A 142 3.66 -16.08 -10.49
C ARG A 142 4.57 -17.12 -9.81
N GLY A 143 4.61 -17.09 -8.49
CA GLY A 143 5.39 -18.01 -7.66
C GLY A 143 6.89 -17.71 -7.73
N PHE A 144 7.69 -18.45 -6.97
CA PHE A 144 9.14 -18.35 -7.01
C PHE A 144 9.77 -19.73 -6.79
N LYS A 145 10.83 -20.05 -7.54
CA LYS A 145 11.43 -21.40 -7.52
C LYS A 145 10.40 -22.46 -7.91
N ASP A 146 10.13 -23.40 -7.03
CA ASP A 146 9.31 -24.57 -7.32
C ASP A 146 7.82 -24.30 -7.11
N GLU A 147 7.47 -23.06 -6.76
CA GLU A 147 6.11 -22.63 -6.47
C GLU A 147 5.44 -21.88 -7.62
N GLY A 148 4.10 -21.87 -7.57
CA GLY A 148 3.24 -21.15 -8.49
C GLY A 148 3.49 -21.52 -9.95
N LEU A 149 3.32 -20.54 -10.84
CA LEU A 149 3.46 -20.76 -12.27
C LEU A 149 4.91 -21.02 -12.70
N GLU A 150 5.89 -20.41 -12.02
CA GLU A 150 7.31 -20.65 -12.29
C GLU A 150 7.72 -22.11 -12.01
N GLY A 151 7.21 -22.70 -10.91
CA GLY A 151 7.42 -24.11 -10.60
C GLY A 151 6.81 -25.04 -11.65
N GLN A 152 5.55 -24.78 -12.05
CA GLN A 152 4.90 -25.53 -13.14
C GLN A 152 5.70 -25.44 -14.46
N MET A 153 6.25 -24.27 -14.76
CA MET A 153 7.09 -24.06 -15.93
C MET A 153 8.37 -24.90 -15.88
N ARG A 154 9.03 -24.98 -14.72
CA ARG A 154 10.20 -25.87 -14.54
C ARG A 154 9.85 -27.34 -14.76
N GLN A 155 8.70 -27.78 -14.25
CA GLN A 155 8.25 -29.17 -14.44
C GLN A 155 8.07 -29.50 -15.92
N VAL A 156 7.39 -28.63 -16.67
CA VAL A 156 7.20 -28.80 -18.12
C VAL A 156 8.54 -28.74 -18.86
N ALA A 157 9.45 -27.85 -18.45
CA ALA A 157 10.80 -27.79 -19.01
C ALA A 157 11.56 -29.11 -18.80
N HIS A 158 11.50 -29.70 -17.60
CA HIS A 158 12.13 -30.99 -17.31
C HIS A 158 11.50 -32.14 -18.09
N GLN A 159 10.18 -32.13 -18.26
CA GLN A 159 9.49 -33.12 -19.12
C GLN A 159 9.98 -33.02 -20.57
N LEU A 160 10.09 -31.80 -21.10
CA LEU A 160 10.61 -31.54 -22.44
C LEU A 160 12.08 -31.99 -22.58
N GLU A 161 12.90 -31.70 -21.56
CA GLU A 161 14.27 -32.19 -21.45
C GLU A 161 14.37 -33.72 -21.33
N ASN A 162 13.32 -34.45 -20.93
CA ASN A 162 13.39 -35.91 -20.84
C ASN A 162 12.97 -36.64 -22.13
N ILE A 163 12.52 -35.90 -23.15
CA ILE A 163 12.14 -36.48 -24.44
C ILE A 163 13.37 -37.04 -25.15
N LYS A 164 13.31 -38.30 -25.57
CA LYS A 164 14.36 -38.93 -26.38
C LYS A 164 14.34 -38.38 -27.81
N GLY A 165 15.51 -38.05 -28.35
CA GLY A 165 15.65 -37.52 -29.71
C GLY A 165 15.28 -36.03 -29.87
N ILE A 166 15.01 -35.32 -28.77
CA ILE A 166 14.86 -33.86 -28.82
C ILE A 166 16.21 -33.15 -29.01
N ASP A 167 16.24 -32.08 -29.80
CA ASP A 167 17.43 -31.28 -30.04
C ASP A 167 17.87 -30.58 -28.75
N ARG A 168 18.93 -31.13 -28.14
CA ARG A 168 19.48 -30.66 -26.87
C ARG A 168 20.09 -29.28 -26.97
N VAL A 169 20.66 -28.92 -28.12
CA VAL A 169 21.27 -27.61 -28.31
C VAL A 169 20.19 -26.55 -28.35
N GLN A 170 19.11 -26.78 -29.10
CA GLN A 170 17.96 -25.88 -29.14
C GLN A 170 17.29 -25.74 -27.77
N LEU A 171 17.14 -26.83 -27.01
CA LEU A 171 16.63 -26.74 -25.63
C LEU A 171 17.54 -25.91 -24.72
N LEU A 172 18.86 -26.03 -24.84
CA LEU A 172 19.78 -25.19 -24.05
C LEU A 172 19.61 -23.70 -24.36
N TYR A 173 19.44 -23.33 -25.63
CA TYR A 173 19.14 -21.95 -26.02
C TYR A 173 17.78 -21.48 -25.50
N LEU A 174 16.75 -22.32 -25.62
CA LEU A 174 15.41 -22.06 -25.09
C LEU A 174 15.46 -21.72 -23.59
N ARG A 175 16.08 -22.59 -22.79
CA ARG A 175 16.22 -22.42 -21.34
C ARG A 175 17.10 -21.22 -20.97
N ARG A 176 18.13 -20.92 -21.77
CA ARG A 176 18.97 -19.73 -21.57
C ARG A 176 18.15 -18.45 -21.75
N TYR A 177 17.42 -18.32 -22.86
CA TYR A 177 16.62 -17.13 -23.12
C TYR A 177 15.47 -16.98 -22.12
N GLU A 178 14.83 -18.07 -21.70
CA GLU A 178 13.83 -18.03 -20.62
C GLU A 178 14.44 -17.46 -19.32
N LYS A 179 15.62 -17.97 -18.90
CA LYS A 179 16.29 -17.49 -17.69
C LYS A 179 16.73 -16.04 -17.81
N ASP A 180 17.23 -15.64 -18.98
CA ASP A 180 17.59 -14.25 -19.25
C ASP A 180 16.36 -13.33 -19.15
N PHE A 181 15.18 -13.76 -19.64
CA PHE A 181 13.93 -13.03 -19.41
C PHE A 181 13.59 -12.92 -17.92
N PHE A 182 13.70 -14.00 -17.15
CA PHE A 182 13.40 -13.94 -15.70
C PHE A 182 14.29 -13.00 -14.92
N ILE A 183 15.57 -12.91 -15.29
CA ILE A 183 16.55 -12.05 -14.61
C ILE A 183 16.40 -10.60 -15.06
N ARG A 184 16.27 -10.38 -16.37
CA ARG A 184 16.37 -9.05 -17.00
C ARG A 184 15.03 -8.37 -17.22
N LYS A 185 13.94 -9.13 -17.26
CA LYS A 185 12.58 -8.67 -17.56
C LYS A 185 12.47 -7.97 -18.92
N ASP A 186 13.28 -8.36 -19.89
CA ASP A 186 13.35 -7.71 -21.19
C ASP A 186 12.63 -8.55 -22.27
N LYS A 187 11.74 -7.88 -23.03
CA LYS A 187 10.93 -8.48 -24.09
C LYS A 187 11.78 -9.05 -25.23
N GLU A 188 13.01 -8.58 -25.45
CA GLU A 188 13.90 -9.16 -26.46
C GLU A 188 14.11 -10.67 -26.24
N TYR A 189 14.16 -11.11 -24.98
CA TYR A 189 14.32 -12.53 -24.65
C TYR A 189 13.05 -13.33 -24.85
N VAL A 190 11.88 -12.70 -24.74
CA VAL A 190 10.60 -13.31 -25.07
C VAL A 190 10.56 -13.67 -26.57
N ASP A 191 10.98 -12.72 -27.42
CA ASP A 191 11.04 -12.94 -28.88
C ASP A 191 12.02 -14.05 -29.24
N LYS A 192 13.19 -14.10 -28.56
CA LYS A 192 14.17 -15.18 -28.73
C LYS A 192 13.65 -16.54 -28.31
N VAL A 193 12.89 -16.62 -27.21
CA VAL A 193 12.21 -17.87 -26.80
C VAL A 193 11.22 -18.33 -27.88
N TYR A 194 10.37 -17.42 -28.37
CA TYR A 194 9.39 -17.78 -29.42
C TYR A 194 10.06 -18.19 -30.73
N ALA A 195 11.19 -17.58 -31.10
CA ALA A 195 11.96 -18.00 -32.27
C ALA A 195 12.43 -19.46 -32.15
N VAL A 196 12.98 -19.86 -31.00
CA VAL A 196 13.40 -21.25 -30.75
C VAL A 196 12.21 -22.20 -30.71
N LEU A 197 11.11 -21.81 -30.06
CA LEU A 197 9.88 -22.62 -30.02
C LEU A 197 9.31 -22.88 -31.42
N ASN A 198 9.32 -21.87 -32.30
CA ASN A 198 8.87 -22.03 -33.67
C ASN A 198 9.76 -23.01 -34.47
N GLN A 199 11.08 -22.96 -34.28
CA GLN A 199 12.00 -23.94 -34.89
C GLN A 199 11.73 -25.35 -34.40
N LEU A 200 11.56 -25.53 -33.08
CA LEU A 200 11.25 -26.83 -32.47
C LEU A 200 9.90 -27.37 -32.95
N LYS A 201 8.84 -26.54 -32.99
CA LYS A 201 7.52 -26.95 -33.52
C LYS A 201 7.61 -27.43 -34.97
N LEU A 202 8.38 -26.74 -35.81
CA LEU A 202 8.59 -27.14 -37.20
C LEU A 202 9.36 -28.47 -37.31
N ALA A 203 10.43 -28.63 -36.54
CA ALA A 203 11.27 -29.83 -36.55
C ALA A 203 10.50 -31.08 -36.07
N TYR A 204 9.63 -30.93 -35.07
CA TYR A 204 8.88 -32.03 -34.44
C TYR A 204 7.43 -32.14 -34.90
N ARG A 205 7.03 -31.49 -36.01
CA ARG A 205 5.66 -31.54 -36.55
C ARG A 205 5.12 -32.95 -36.80
N GLY A 206 6.00 -33.91 -37.11
CA GLY A 206 5.65 -35.32 -37.35
C GLY A 206 5.62 -36.19 -36.10
N ASN A 207 5.92 -35.62 -34.92
CA ASN A 207 5.89 -36.30 -33.64
C ASN A 207 4.87 -35.61 -32.71
N PRO A 208 3.61 -36.06 -32.70
CA PRO A 208 2.53 -35.41 -31.94
C PRO A 208 2.83 -35.28 -30.44
N ASN A 209 3.48 -36.29 -29.84
CA ASN A 209 3.80 -36.27 -28.41
C ASN A 209 4.81 -35.16 -28.07
N THR A 210 5.89 -35.04 -28.86
CA THR A 210 6.88 -33.98 -28.66
C THR A 210 6.30 -32.61 -28.99
N LEU A 211 5.50 -32.49 -30.05
CA LEU A 211 4.85 -31.24 -30.41
C LEU A 211 3.92 -30.74 -29.30
N ASN A 212 3.12 -31.63 -28.71
CA ASN A 212 2.22 -31.29 -27.61
C ASN A 212 3.00 -30.77 -26.38
N ALA A 213 4.14 -31.40 -26.04
CA ALA A 213 4.99 -30.95 -24.94
C ALA A 213 5.61 -29.56 -25.21
N ILE A 214 6.05 -29.29 -26.45
CA ILE A 214 6.57 -27.97 -26.85
C ILE A 214 5.46 -26.91 -26.73
N GLN A 215 4.24 -27.21 -27.19
CA GLN A 215 3.10 -26.29 -27.10
C GLN A 215 2.67 -26.06 -25.65
N GLU A 216 2.76 -27.07 -24.79
CA GLU A 216 2.51 -26.91 -23.36
C GLU A 216 3.53 -25.96 -22.72
N TYR A 217 4.81 -26.15 -23.02
CA TYR A 217 5.88 -25.25 -22.60
C TYR A 217 5.61 -23.80 -23.07
N GLU A 218 5.24 -23.63 -24.34
CA GLU A 218 4.91 -22.33 -24.92
C GLU A 218 3.75 -21.64 -24.19
N ARG A 219 2.64 -22.37 -23.92
CA ARG A 219 1.49 -21.82 -23.17
C ARG A 219 1.86 -21.40 -21.75
N LYS A 220 2.69 -22.18 -21.06
CA LYS A 220 3.16 -21.84 -19.71
C LYS A 220 4.05 -20.61 -19.73
N PHE A 221 4.96 -20.53 -20.70
CA PHE A 221 5.83 -19.35 -20.88
C PHE A 221 5.02 -18.09 -21.21
N GLU A 222 4.07 -18.17 -22.13
CA GLU A 222 3.18 -17.06 -22.48
C GLU A 222 2.41 -16.55 -21.24
N ARG A 223 1.86 -17.46 -20.44
CA ARG A 223 1.16 -17.08 -19.21
C ARG A 223 2.09 -16.36 -18.22
N ILE A 224 3.34 -16.80 -18.11
CA ILE A 224 4.36 -16.15 -17.31
C ILE A 224 4.66 -14.74 -17.84
N VAL A 225 4.87 -14.59 -19.16
CA VAL A 225 5.17 -13.30 -19.78
C VAL A 225 4.04 -12.31 -19.56
N SER A 226 2.78 -12.74 -19.72
CA SER A 226 1.60 -11.93 -19.41
C SER A 226 1.61 -11.46 -17.96
N LEU A 227 1.88 -12.38 -17.03
CA LEU A 227 1.85 -12.10 -15.61
C LEU A 227 2.97 -11.14 -15.18
N GLU A 228 4.19 -11.32 -15.71
CA GLU A 228 5.32 -10.42 -15.49
C GLU A 228 5.05 -9.03 -16.08
N THR A 229 4.35 -8.95 -17.21
CA THR A 229 3.94 -7.68 -17.82
C THR A 229 2.87 -6.98 -16.97
N GLU A 230 1.90 -7.72 -16.42
CA GLU A 230 0.90 -7.18 -15.49
C GLU A 230 1.55 -6.67 -14.20
N ILE A 231 2.50 -7.43 -13.63
CA ILE A 231 3.29 -7.03 -12.47
C ILE A 231 4.07 -5.75 -12.78
N GLY A 232 4.72 -5.69 -13.93
CA GLY A 232 5.59 -4.59 -14.36
C GLY A 232 7.03 -5.08 -14.54
N LEU A 233 7.51 -5.03 -15.79
CA LEU A 233 8.85 -5.44 -16.16
C LEU A 233 9.91 -4.47 -15.58
N THR A 234 9.57 -3.18 -15.55
CA THR A 234 10.31 -2.14 -14.84
C THR A 234 9.50 -1.59 -13.66
N GLU A 235 10.14 -0.82 -12.79
CA GLU A 235 9.49 -0.20 -11.62
C GLU A 235 8.39 0.81 -12.00
N SER A 236 8.46 1.37 -13.21
CA SER A 236 7.47 2.36 -13.69
C SER A 236 6.28 1.75 -14.44
N GLU A 237 6.29 0.44 -14.68
CA GLU A 237 5.31 -0.25 -15.50
C GLU A 237 4.36 -1.13 -14.66
N GLY A 238 3.26 -1.55 -15.28
CA GLY A 238 2.32 -2.51 -14.68
C GLY A 238 1.78 -2.06 -13.33
N LEU A 239 1.59 -3.03 -12.44
CA LEU A 239 1.13 -2.81 -11.07
C LEU A 239 2.18 -2.11 -10.20
N LYS A 240 3.47 -2.35 -10.41
CA LYS A 240 4.55 -1.63 -9.72
C LYS A 240 4.47 -0.12 -9.95
N GLY A 241 4.34 0.30 -11.21
CA GLY A 241 4.23 1.71 -11.56
C GLY A 241 2.95 2.36 -11.01
N LYS A 242 1.83 1.62 -11.03
CA LYS A 242 0.58 2.08 -10.40
C LYS A 242 0.73 2.27 -8.89
N LEU A 243 1.38 1.32 -8.22
CA LEU A 243 1.67 1.39 -6.79
C LEU A 243 2.56 2.60 -6.47
N GLN A 244 3.63 2.81 -7.25
CA GLN A 244 4.51 3.97 -7.10
C GLN A 244 3.77 5.31 -7.25
N LYS A 245 2.87 5.41 -8.24
CA LYS A 245 2.04 6.61 -8.43
C LYS A 245 1.09 6.84 -7.25
N SER A 246 0.48 5.77 -6.71
CA SER A 246 -0.35 5.89 -5.51
C SER A 246 0.45 6.31 -4.28
N LEU A 247 1.69 5.82 -4.12
CA LEU A 247 2.59 6.28 -3.06
C LEU A 247 2.94 7.76 -3.18
N GLN A 248 3.25 8.24 -4.39
CA GLN A 248 3.50 9.66 -4.64
C GLN A 248 2.28 10.52 -4.31
N ALA A 249 1.07 10.04 -4.65
CA ALA A 249 -0.16 10.73 -4.30
C ALA A 249 -0.39 10.77 -2.77
N ILE A 250 -0.09 9.68 -2.05
CA ILE A 250 -0.09 9.69 -0.57
C ILE A 250 0.90 10.72 -0.06
N GLU A 251 2.16 10.71 -0.54
CA GLU A 251 3.17 11.66 -0.09
C GLU A 251 2.78 13.12 -0.34
N GLN A 252 2.03 13.42 -1.41
CA GLN A 252 1.54 14.78 -1.70
C GLN A 252 0.37 15.22 -0.81
N GLU A 253 -0.51 14.29 -0.42
CA GLU A 253 -1.66 14.59 0.43
C GLU A 253 -1.31 14.61 1.92
N PHE A 254 -0.24 13.92 2.32
CA PHE A 254 0.12 13.70 3.74
C PHE A 254 1.51 14.22 4.16
N GLY A 255 2.36 14.65 3.21
CA GLY A 255 3.70 15.21 3.45
C GLY A 255 3.71 16.73 3.49
#